data_AF-A0A2V9VV16-F1
#
_entry.id   AF-A0A2V9VV16-F1
#
_cell.length_a   1.000
_cell.length_b   1.000
_cell.length_c   1.000
_cell.angle_alpha   90.00
_cell.angle_beta   90.00
_cell.angle_gamma   90.00
#
_symmetry.space_group_name_H-M   'P 1'
#
loop_
_entity.id
_entity.type
_entity.pdbx_description
1 polymer ?
#
loop_
_entity_poly.entity_id
_entity_poly.type
_entity_poly.pdbx_seq_one_letter_code
_entity_poly.pdbx_strand_id
1 'polypeptide(L)'
;MKKALIVLAAIVLAPVLVVSLVVLAAGDWRAVGQTEAGDKVFVSSVRVLKNNQRVALVRVEYKEPAELPQGGPFVEMRARVRFNCSSGAAAPTTEWFYSRDRSGRFVVSKKATHDDQFGKNPEGGFADLVSKSVCSQTK
;
A
#
# COMPACT_ATOMS: atom_id res chain seq x y z
N MET A 1 36.74 -33.57 10.47
CA MET A 1 35.86 -33.35 9.30
C MET A 1 34.40 -33.03 9.67
N LYS A 2 33.74 -33.75 10.60
CA LYS A 2 32.34 -33.48 11.00
C LYS A 2 32.07 -32.06 11.51
N LYS A 3 32.96 -31.47 12.32
CA LYS A 3 32.80 -30.11 12.86
C LYS A 3 32.89 -29.01 11.79
N ALA A 4 33.76 -29.19 10.78
CA ALA A 4 33.91 -28.24 9.68
C ALA A 4 32.66 -28.22 8.77
N LEU A 5 32.06 -29.39 8.51
CA LEU A 5 30.81 -29.50 7.75
C LEU A 5 29.62 -28.84 8.46
N ILE A 6 29.53 -28.94 9.79
CA ILE A 6 28.47 -28.29 10.56
C ILE A 6 28.65 -26.77 10.57
N VAL A 7 29.89 -26.28 10.68
CA VAL A 7 30.18 -24.84 10.63
C VAL A 7 29.91 -24.27 9.24
N LEU A 8 30.30 -24.96 8.17
CA LEU A 8 29.97 -24.59 6.79
C LEU A 8 28.47 -24.57 6.54
N ALA A 9 27.73 -25.58 7.03
CA ALA A 9 26.27 -25.62 6.90
C ALA A 9 25.61 -24.44 7.66
N ALA A 10 26.08 -24.12 8.86
CA ALA A 10 25.54 -23.00 9.65
C ALA A 10 25.82 -21.63 9.00
N ILE A 11 27.01 -21.44 8.41
CA ILE A 11 27.39 -20.19 7.71
C ILE A 11 26.55 -19.97 6.45
N VAL A 12 26.11 -21.03 5.78
CA VAL A 12 25.25 -20.93 4.59
C VAL A 12 23.77 -20.81 4.97
N LEU A 13 23.31 -21.53 6.00
CA LEU A 13 21.90 -21.56 6.37
C LEU A 13 21.45 -20.28 7.08
N ALA A 14 22.31 -19.68 7.91
CA ALA A 14 22.01 -18.44 8.63
C ALA A 14 21.66 -17.25 7.71
N PRO A 15 22.45 -16.90 6.67
CA PRO A 15 22.09 -15.79 5.78
C PRO A 15 20.82 -16.08 4.96
N VAL A 16 20.57 -17.34 4.55
CA VAL A 16 19.34 -17.71 3.84
C VAL A 16 18.10 -17.51 4.73
N LEU A 17 18.19 -17.90 6.01
CA LEU A 17 17.11 -17.70 6.98
C LEU A 17 16.89 -16.20 7.27
N VAL A 18 17.96 -15.41 7.40
CA VAL A 18 17.86 -13.96 7.63
C VAL A 18 17.20 -13.26 6.43
N VAL A 19 17.58 -13.61 5.19
CA VAL A 19 16.93 -13.06 3.98
C VAL A 19 15.44 -13.42 3.93
N SER A 20 15.08 -14.65 4.31
CA SER A 20 13.67 -15.09 4.33
C SER A 20 12.85 -14.35 5.39
N LEU A 21 13.41 -14.11 6.57
CA LEU A 21 12.75 -13.39 7.67
C LEU A 21 12.54 -11.91 7.39
N VAL A 22 13.47 -11.25 6.67
CA VAL A 22 13.35 -9.83 6.31
C VAL A 22 12.21 -9.57 5.32
N VAL A 23 11.92 -10.53 4.43
CA VAL A 23 10.81 -10.43 3.47
C VAL A 23 9.43 -10.49 4.17
N LEU A 24 9.29 -11.26 5.25
CA LEU A 24 8.03 -11.44 5.97
C LEU A 24 7.58 -10.23 6.81
N ALA A 25 8.47 -9.29 7.11
CA ALA A 25 8.18 -8.14 7.97
C ALA A 25 7.73 -6.88 7.20
N ALA A 26 8.00 -6.80 5.90
CA ALA A 26 7.47 -5.75 5.04
C ALA A 26 6.08 -6.17 4.55
N GLY A 27 5.05 -5.92 5.37
CA GLY A 27 3.67 -6.42 5.12
C GLY A 27 3.30 -6.43 3.64
N ASP A 28 2.93 -7.59 3.12
CA ASP A 28 2.93 -7.93 1.70
C ASP A 28 2.23 -6.88 0.81
N TRP A 29 3.01 -5.91 0.33
CA TRP A 29 2.54 -4.90 -0.61
C TRP A 29 2.58 -5.50 -2.01
N ARG A 30 1.40 -5.76 -2.58
CA ARG A 30 1.27 -6.22 -3.95
C ARG A 30 1.13 -5.02 -4.89
N ALA A 31 1.98 -4.93 -5.89
CA ALA A 31 1.80 -3.95 -6.97
C ALA A 31 0.49 -4.25 -7.73
N VAL A 32 -0.30 -3.21 -7.98
CA VAL A 32 -1.56 -3.31 -8.73
C VAL A 32 -1.49 -2.61 -10.08
N GLY A 33 -0.51 -1.74 -10.28
CA GLY A 33 -0.22 -1.11 -11.55
C GLY A 33 0.33 0.30 -11.39
N GLN A 34 0.18 1.10 -12.44
CA GLN A 34 0.62 2.49 -12.49
C GLN A 34 -0.52 3.41 -12.95
N THR A 35 -0.52 4.65 -12.47
CA THR A 35 -1.44 5.71 -12.89
C THR A 35 -1.00 6.28 -14.24
N GLU A 36 -1.83 7.11 -14.88
CA GLU A 36 -1.44 7.83 -16.10
C GLU A 36 -0.25 8.76 -15.90
N ALA A 37 -0.09 9.31 -14.68
CA ALA A 37 1.07 10.12 -14.29
C ALA A 37 2.35 9.29 -14.04
N GLY A 38 2.23 7.95 -14.05
CA GLY A 38 3.34 7.03 -13.81
C GLY A 38 3.57 6.68 -12.33
N ASP A 39 2.65 7.05 -11.44
CA ASP A 39 2.75 6.71 -10.02
C ASP A 39 2.51 5.22 -9.83
N LYS A 40 3.32 4.57 -8.99
CA LYS A 40 3.16 3.14 -8.71
C LYS A 40 2.16 2.94 -7.59
N VAL A 41 1.21 2.05 -7.81
CA VAL A 41 0.14 1.77 -6.85
C VAL A 41 0.30 0.36 -6.32
N PHE A 42 0.19 0.22 -5.00
CA PHE A 42 0.28 -1.03 -4.27
C PHE A 42 -0.88 -1.19 -3.30
N VAL A 43 -1.22 -2.44 -2.99
CA VAL A 43 -2.21 -2.78 -1.98
C VAL A 43 -1.65 -3.77 -0.98
N SER A 44 -2.08 -3.66 0.27
CA SER A 44 -1.83 -4.68 1.30
C SER A 44 -3.05 -4.79 2.22
N SER A 45 -3.05 -5.79 3.10
CA SER A 45 -4.08 -5.95 4.14
C SER A 45 -5.52 -5.92 3.60
N VAL A 46 -5.76 -6.52 2.43
CA VAL A 46 -7.10 -6.59 1.82
C VAL A 46 -7.99 -7.48 2.69
N ARG A 47 -9.15 -6.97 3.11
CA ARG A 47 -10.13 -7.71 3.92
C ARG A 47 -11.51 -7.67 3.29
N VAL A 48 -12.20 -8.80 3.33
CA VAL A 48 -13.60 -8.95 2.93
C VAL A 48 -14.52 -8.45 4.03
N LEU A 49 -15.47 -7.59 3.68
CA LEU A 49 -16.52 -7.09 4.56
C LEU A 49 -17.90 -7.57 4.08
N LYS A 50 -18.94 -7.29 4.87
CA LYS A 50 -20.34 -7.54 4.49
C LYS A 50 -20.73 -6.76 3.23
N ASN A 51 -21.83 -7.15 2.59
CA ASN A 51 -22.41 -6.44 1.44
C ASN A 51 -21.44 -6.26 0.26
N ASN A 52 -20.62 -7.28 -0.01
CA ASN A 52 -19.63 -7.26 -1.08
C ASN A 52 -18.65 -6.08 -1.01
N GLN A 53 -18.30 -5.65 0.20
CA GLN A 53 -17.32 -4.60 0.41
C GLN A 53 -15.93 -5.19 0.66
N ARG A 54 -14.89 -4.39 0.37
CA ARG A 54 -13.50 -4.67 0.70
C ARG A 54 -12.91 -3.48 1.42
N VAL A 55 -11.97 -3.72 2.31
CA VAL A 55 -11.08 -2.67 2.82
C VAL A 55 -9.65 -3.06 2.50
N ALA A 56 -8.85 -2.12 2.02
CA ALA A 56 -7.44 -2.33 1.71
C ALA A 56 -6.62 -1.16 2.23
N LEU A 57 -5.35 -1.44 2.56
CA LEU A 57 -4.34 -0.40 2.63
C LEU A 57 -3.82 -0.17 1.23
N VAL A 58 -3.82 1.09 0.79
CA VAL A 58 -3.30 1.52 -0.49
C VAL A 58 -2.03 2.31 -0.24
N ARG A 59 -1.02 2.07 -1.07
CA ARG A 59 0.21 2.87 -1.13
C ARG A 59 0.38 3.38 -2.55
N VAL A 60 0.61 4.68 -2.67
CA VAL A 60 0.99 5.33 -3.93
C VAL A 60 2.39 5.86 -3.77
N GLU A 61 3.30 5.40 -4.62
CA GLU A 61 4.63 5.98 -4.78
C GLU A 61 4.58 6.93 -5.96
N TYR A 62 4.70 8.22 -5.68
CA TYR A 62 4.65 9.23 -6.73
C TYR A 62 5.91 9.16 -7.60
N LYS A 63 5.74 9.26 -8.92
CA LYS A 63 6.86 9.31 -9.85
C LYS A 63 7.68 10.59 -9.63
N GLU A 64 6.96 11.70 -9.50
CA GLU A 64 7.49 13.03 -9.15
C GLU A 64 6.86 13.47 -7.82
N PRO A 65 7.58 14.19 -6.95
CA PRO A 65 7.00 14.60 -5.66
C PRO A 65 5.71 15.41 -5.86
N ALA A 66 4.63 14.97 -5.21
CA ALA A 66 3.32 15.59 -5.31
C ALA A 66 3.23 16.80 -4.38
N GLU A 67 2.97 17.98 -4.96
CA GLU A 67 2.64 19.19 -4.22
C GLU A 67 1.17 19.17 -3.83
N LEU A 68 0.91 18.92 -2.54
CA LEU A 68 -0.45 18.78 -2.02
C LEU A 68 -0.78 19.93 -1.06
N PRO A 69 -2.06 20.33 -0.93
CA PRO A 69 -2.48 21.47 -0.09
C PRO A 69 -2.06 21.37 1.38
N GLN A 70 -1.83 20.15 1.87
CA GLN A 70 -1.32 19.84 3.21
C GLN A 70 0.18 20.12 3.41
N GLY A 71 0.82 20.89 2.52
CA GLY A 71 2.20 21.35 2.68
C GLY A 71 3.23 20.40 2.08
N GLY A 72 3.05 20.05 0.80
CA GLY A 72 3.99 19.26 -0.01
C GLY A 72 5.42 19.84 -0.07
N PRO A 73 6.36 19.15 -0.76
CA PRO A 73 6.16 17.98 -1.64
C PRO A 73 6.10 16.64 -0.89
N PHE A 74 5.42 15.63 -1.44
CA PHE A 74 5.40 14.25 -0.92
C PHE A 74 5.77 13.22 -1.97
N VAL A 75 6.50 12.16 -1.57
CA VAL A 75 6.94 11.08 -2.47
C VAL A 75 6.14 9.79 -2.30
N GLU A 76 5.41 9.68 -1.19
CA GLU A 76 4.58 8.52 -0.89
C GLU A 76 3.30 8.96 -0.17
N MET A 77 2.20 8.29 -0.50
CA MET A 77 0.95 8.35 0.24
C MET A 77 0.47 6.95 0.62
N ARG A 78 -0.06 6.80 1.84
CA ARG A 78 -0.77 5.61 2.28
C ARG A 78 -2.13 5.95 2.84
N ALA A 79 -3.14 5.21 2.43
CA ALA A 79 -4.50 5.39 2.93
C ALA A 79 -5.21 4.06 3.12
N ARG A 80 -6.08 3.99 4.11
CA ARG A 80 -7.05 2.88 4.21
C ARG A 80 -8.31 3.26 3.45
N VAL A 81 -8.68 2.43 2.49
CA VAL A 81 -9.80 2.70 1.57
C VAL A 81 -10.77 1.53 1.60
N ARG A 82 -12.06 1.86 1.67
CA ARG A 82 -13.17 0.91 1.56
C ARG A 82 -13.73 0.96 0.13
N PHE A 83 -13.88 -0.20 -0.47
CA PHE A 83 -14.43 -0.39 -1.80
C PHE A 83 -15.75 -1.14 -1.69
N ASN A 84 -16.76 -0.67 -2.42
CA ASN A 84 -17.99 -1.41 -2.66
C ASN A 84 -17.87 -2.10 -4.02
N CYS A 85 -17.65 -3.42 -4.01
CA CYS A 85 -17.42 -4.17 -5.25
C CYS A 85 -18.71 -4.41 -6.06
N SER A 86 -19.88 -4.07 -5.53
CA SER A 86 -21.14 -4.10 -6.28
C SER A 86 -21.41 -2.81 -7.03
N SER A 87 -21.09 -1.65 -6.44
CA SER A 87 -21.31 -0.34 -7.07
C SER A 87 -20.06 0.28 -7.69
N GLY A 88 -18.88 -0.28 -7.42
CA GLY A 88 -17.58 0.28 -7.82
C GLY A 88 -17.09 1.46 -6.97
N ALA A 89 -17.90 1.92 -6.00
CA ALA A 89 -17.57 3.10 -5.17
C ALA A 89 -16.36 2.85 -4.26
N ALA A 90 -15.51 3.87 -4.10
CA ALA A 90 -14.37 3.87 -3.19
C ALA A 90 -14.46 5.05 -2.21
N ALA A 91 -14.33 4.77 -0.92
CA ALA A 91 -14.38 5.78 0.14
C ALA A 91 -13.19 5.62 1.10
N PRO A 92 -12.40 6.67 1.35
CA PRO A 92 -11.34 6.62 2.36
C PRO A 92 -11.96 6.44 3.75
N THR A 93 -11.41 5.56 4.58
CA THR A 93 -12.07 5.18 5.82
C THR A 93 -11.83 6.13 6.97
N THR A 94 -10.68 6.82 7.05
CA THR A 94 -10.42 7.75 8.17
C THR A 94 -9.15 8.58 8.06
N GLU A 95 -8.04 8.05 7.52
CA GLU A 95 -6.75 8.74 7.58
C GLU A 95 -5.85 8.41 6.40
N TRP A 96 -5.18 9.47 5.90
CA TRP A 96 -4.17 9.45 4.86
C TRP A 96 -2.85 9.84 5.50
N PHE A 97 -1.79 9.13 5.14
CA PHE A 97 -0.44 9.37 5.64
C PHE A 97 0.45 9.72 4.46
N TYR A 98 1.24 10.78 4.61
CA TYR A 98 2.14 11.24 3.56
C TYR A 98 3.58 11.22 4.06
N SER A 99 4.50 10.85 3.17
CA SER A 99 5.93 10.88 3.44
C SER A 99 6.67 11.75 2.43
N ARG A 100 7.72 12.42 2.91
CA ARG A 100 8.65 13.24 2.13
C ARG A 100 9.86 12.44 1.64
N ASP A 101 10.08 11.26 2.20
CA ASP A 101 11.18 10.37 1.85
C ASP A 101 10.70 8.92 1.76
N ARG A 102 11.52 8.01 1.23
CA ARG A 102 11.19 6.57 1.20
C ARG A 102 11.63 5.84 2.49
N SER A 103 11.85 6.58 3.59
CA SER A 103 12.25 5.98 4.87
C SER A 103 11.09 5.32 5.60
N GLY A 104 9.85 5.52 5.13
CA GLY A 104 8.64 5.03 5.77
C GLY A 104 8.16 5.91 6.95
N ARG A 105 8.83 7.04 7.22
CA ARG A 105 8.37 8.03 8.19
C ARG A 105 7.28 8.91 7.60
N PHE A 106 6.08 8.87 8.16
CA PHE A 106 5.01 9.78 7.78
C PHE A 106 5.20 11.12 8.48
N VAL A 107 5.15 12.19 7.70
CA VAL A 107 5.38 13.56 8.19
C VAL A 107 4.08 14.34 8.32
N VAL A 108 3.03 13.90 7.63
CA VAL A 108 1.70 14.51 7.67
C VAL A 108 0.67 13.39 7.72
N SER A 109 -0.29 13.49 8.64
CA SER A 109 -1.54 12.74 8.56
C SER A 109 -2.72 13.68 8.31
N LYS A 110 -3.58 13.30 7.37
CA LYS A 110 -4.83 13.99 7.06
C LYS A 110 -5.97 13.07 7.43
N LYS A 111 -6.82 13.49 8.36
CA LYS A 111 -8.09 12.80 8.61
C LYS A 111 -9.04 13.07 7.43
N ALA A 112 -9.56 12.03 6.82
CA ALA A 112 -10.59 12.16 5.80
C ALA A 112 -11.89 12.55 6.50
N THR A 113 -12.37 13.79 6.27
CA THR A 113 -13.73 14.16 6.64
C THR A 113 -14.71 13.40 5.76
N HIS A 114 -15.94 13.18 6.25
CA HIS A 114 -16.97 12.44 5.54
C HIS A 114 -17.27 13.02 4.14
N ASP A 115 -17.05 14.32 3.95
CA ASP A 115 -17.37 15.04 2.71
C ASP A 115 -16.25 14.97 1.66
N ASP A 116 -15.02 14.60 2.05
CA ASP A 116 -13.94 14.27 1.10
C ASP A 116 -14.21 12.93 0.37
N GLN A 117 -15.28 12.21 0.74
CA GLN A 117 -15.62 10.87 0.24
C GLN A 117 -16.41 10.86 -1.07
N PHE A 118 -16.92 12.00 -1.55
CA PHE A 118 -17.76 12.05 -2.76
C PHE A 118 -17.39 13.22 -3.67
N GLY A 119 -16.80 12.92 -4.84
CA GLY A 119 -16.85 13.83 -6.00
C GLY A 119 -15.53 14.32 -6.60
N LYS A 120 -14.37 13.98 -6.02
CA LYS A 120 -13.05 14.22 -6.66
C LYS A 120 -12.28 12.92 -6.75
N ASN A 121 -11.63 12.68 -7.89
CA ASN A 121 -10.68 11.58 -8.02
C ASN A 121 -9.71 11.64 -6.83
N PRO A 122 -9.52 10.54 -6.08
CA PRO A 122 -8.58 10.56 -4.96
C PRO A 122 -7.21 10.98 -5.46
N GLU A 123 -6.48 11.74 -4.65
CA GLU A 123 -5.14 12.23 -4.98
C GLU A 123 -4.27 11.06 -5.49
N GLY A 124 -3.85 11.13 -6.75
CA GLY A 124 -3.10 10.06 -7.43
C GLY A 124 -3.92 9.07 -8.24
N GLY A 125 -5.20 9.30 -8.56
CA GLY A 125 -5.92 8.58 -9.65
C GLY A 125 -6.01 7.05 -9.51
N PHE A 126 -5.82 6.52 -8.30
CA PHE A 126 -5.61 5.09 -8.07
C PHE A 126 -6.90 4.29 -7.84
N ALA A 127 -8.04 4.96 -7.57
CA ALA A 127 -9.25 4.31 -7.07
C ALA A 127 -9.75 3.19 -7.99
N ASP A 128 -9.88 3.45 -9.29
CA ASP A 128 -10.38 2.47 -10.25
C ASP A 128 -9.44 1.27 -10.37
N LEU A 129 -8.15 1.53 -10.41
CA LEU A 129 -7.11 0.52 -10.51
C LEU A 129 -7.10 -0.40 -9.28
N VAL A 130 -7.18 0.20 -8.09
CA VAL A 130 -7.27 -0.57 -6.84
C VAL A 130 -8.61 -1.32 -6.77
N SER A 131 -9.73 -0.66 -7.08
CA SER A 131 -11.07 -1.25 -7.05
C SER A 131 -11.13 -2.52 -7.92
N LYS A 132 -10.68 -2.43 -9.18
CA LYS A 132 -10.57 -3.60 -10.08
C LYS A 132 -9.72 -4.72 -9.49
N SER A 133 -8.57 -4.39 -8.89
CA SER A 133 -7.66 -5.38 -8.29
C SER A 133 -8.22 -6.06 -7.03
N VAL A 134 -8.88 -5.33 -6.13
CA VAL A 134 -9.39 -5.88 -4.86
C VAL A 134 -10.75 -6.55 -5.02
N CYS A 135 -11.54 -6.15 -6.02
CA CYS A 135 -12.85 -6.72 -6.29
C CYS A 135 -12.81 -7.93 -7.23
N SER A 136 -11.75 -8.09 -8.04
CA SER A 136 -11.54 -9.31 -8.85
C SER A 136 -10.97 -10.48 -8.05
N GLN A 137 -10.42 -10.24 -6.86
CA GLN A 137 -9.95 -11.30 -5.97
C GLN A 137 -11.15 -12.11 -5.49
N THR A 138 -11.31 -13.30 -6.08
CA THR A 138 -12.32 -14.27 -5.69
C THR A 138 -12.02 -14.78 -4.28
N LYS A 139 -13.10 -15.10 -3.56
CA LYS A 139 -13.12 -15.46 -2.14
C LYS A 139 -12.21 -16.63 -1.80
#